data_AF-A0A1G0AF07-F1
#
_entry.id   AF-A0A1G0AF07-F1
#
_cell.length_a   1.000
_cell.length_b   1.000
_cell.length_c   1.000
_cell.angle_alpha   90.00
_cell.angle_beta   90.00
_cell.angle_gamma   90.00
#
_symmetry.space_group_name_H-M   'P 1'
#
loop_
_entity.id
_entity.type
_entity.pdbx_description
1 polymer ?
#
loop_
_entity_poly.entity_id
_entity_poly.type
_entity_poly.pdbx_seq_one_letter_code
_entity_poly.pdbx_strand_id
1 'polypeptide(L)'
;MRSLALFVAMSLLAVSAAPLANRPAAAQLPLAELSVAIEGTMIDGRTVFNASTILIPQVPINLTITFINTDPDAGMIHTLTINDADSVIRVDSGNLLPGQSAVLNMTIHSMTNVTFNGFSFEPEQGTRGILFYCIPHRPAGMIGQIVLASASEPVPEAPEKGINIRAYWIGMIGIVAMLAWIGISYFVIRSSTPRFRDHKEHVRRGLP
;
A
#
# COMPACT_ATOMS: atom_id res chain seq x y z
N MET A 1 68.38 32.23 46.87
CA MET A 1 67.87 30.89 46.47
C MET A 1 66.34 30.80 46.35
N ARG A 2 65.56 31.90 46.46
CA ARG A 2 64.09 31.87 46.29
C ARG A 2 63.59 32.32 44.91
N SER A 3 64.44 32.96 44.12
CA SER A 3 64.06 33.62 42.86
C SER A 3 64.32 32.78 41.60
N LEU A 4 65.10 31.70 41.68
CA LEU A 4 65.41 30.83 40.53
C LEU A 4 64.41 29.69 40.34
N ALA A 5 63.69 29.27 41.39
CA ALA A 5 62.69 28.21 41.30
C ALA A 5 61.42 28.64 40.55
N LEU A 6 61.16 29.95 40.45
CA LEU A 6 59.99 30.50 39.76
C LEU A 6 60.13 30.52 38.23
N PHE A 7 61.35 30.55 37.69
CA PHE A 7 61.55 30.53 36.24
C PHE A 7 61.45 29.11 35.65
N VAL A 8 61.85 28.07 36.39
CA VAL A 8 61.74 26.68 35.93
C VAL A 8 60.29 26.18 36.00
N ALA A 9 59.48 26.69 36.95
CA ALA A 9 58.06 26.37 37.05
C ALA A 9 57.21 27.02 35.94
N MET A 10 57.68 28.12 35.33
CA MET A 10 56.98 28.78 34.23
C MET A 10 57.25 28.14 32.86
N SER A 11 58.37 27.42 32.71
CA SER A 11 58.72 26.72 31.46
C SER A 11 58.03 25.35 31.28
N LEU A 12 57.36 24.82 32.32
CA LEU A 12 56.66 23.52 32.25
C LEU A 12 55.16 23.62 31.93
N LEU A 13 54.60 24.83 31.79
CA LEU A 13 53.22 25.05 31.31
C LEU A 13 53.15 25.29 29.79
N ALA A 14 54.24 25.03 29.07
CA ALA A 14 54.32 25.07 27.62
C ALA A 14 54.08 23.68 26.98
N VAL A 15 53.16 22.88 27.53
CA VAL A 15 52.78 21.59 26.96
C VAL A 15 51.29 21.59 26.63
N SER A 16 51.05 21.52 25.32
CA SER A 16 49.81 21.07 24.67
C SER A 16 48.58 22.00 24.70
N ALA A 17 48.74 23.24 24.26
CA ALA A 17 47.70 23.85 23.43
C ALA A 17 47.95 23.41 21.97
N ALA A 18 47.81 22.11 21.70
CA ALA A 18 47.52 21.71 20.33
C ALA A 18 46.22 22.44 19.99
N PRO A 19 46.12 23.20 18.88
CA PRO A 19 44.81 23.55 18.39
C PRO A 19 44.13 22.20 18.22
N LEU A 20 43.04 21.97 18.97
CA LEU A 20 42.05 20.99 18.56
C LEU A 20 41.78 21.37 17.12
N ALA A 21 42.40 20.64 16.21
CA ALA A 21 42.21 20.81 14.80
C ALA A 21 40.70 20.87 14.66
N ASN A 22 40.19 21.99 14.15
CA ASN A 22 38.86 22.00 13.56
C ASN A 22 38.86 20.78 12.66
N ARG A 23 38.30 19.66 13.16
CA ARG A 23 37.93 18.57 12.28
C ARG A 23 37.07 19.29 11.26
N PRO A 24 37.42 19.29 9.97
CA PRO A 24 36.47 19.77 8.99
C PRO A 24 35.20 19.00 9.34
N ALA A 25 34.13 19.71 9.68
CA ALA A 25 32.82 19.09 9.78
C ALA A 25 32.74 18.27 8.50
N ALA A 26 32.69 16.93 8.64
CA ALA A 26 32.68 16.06 7.49
C ALA A 26 31.62 16.65 6.58
N ALA A 27 32.02 17.16 5.41
CA ALA A 27 31.11 17.88 4.54
C ALA A 27 29.98 16.88 4.30
N GLN A 28 28.81 17.15 4.89
CA GLN A 28 27.65 16.31 4.73
C GLN A 28 27.44 16.27 3.24
N LEU A 29 27.65 15.09 2.63
CA LEU A 29 27.43 14.95 1.19
C LEU A 29 26.02 15.47 0.91
N PRO A 30 25.83 16.29 -0.14
CA PRO A 30 24.52 16.80 -0.47
C PRO A 30 23.56 15.62 -0.60
N LEU A 31 22.38 15.77 0.00
CA LEU A 31 21.38 14.72 -0.06
C LEU A 31 21.04 14.45 -1.52
N ALA A 32 20.91 13.18 -1.91
CA ALA A 32 20.49 12.85 -3.26
C ALA A 32 19.14 13.52 -3.55
N GLU A 33 18.95 13.98 -4.78
CA GLU A 33 17.72 14.63 -5.23
C GLU A 33 17.10 13.80 -6.35
N LEU A 34 15.78 13.63 -6.29
CA LEU A 34 14.99 13.02 -7.35
C LEU A 34 13.77 13.89 -7.61
N SER A 35 13.55 14.23 -8.89
CA SER A 35 12.35 14.93 -9.34
C SER A 35 11.54 14.03 -10.26
N VAL A 36 10.25 13.89 -9.99
CA VAL A 36 9.33 13.06 -10.78
C VAL A 36 8.06 13.86 -11.12
N ALA A 37 7.45 13.54 -12.25
CA ALA A 37 6.13 14.02 -12.61
C ALA A 37 5.12 12.88 -12.50
N ILE A 38 3.99 13.14 -11.84
CA ILE A 38 2.86 12.21 -11.74
C ILE A 38 1.63 12.88 -12.29
N GLU A 39 0.89 12.15 -13.11
CA GLU A 39 -0.37 12.60 -13.68
C GLU A 39 -1.53 11.85 -13.03
N GLY A 40 -2.54 12.58 -12.58
CA GLY A 40 -3.86 12.04 -12.27
C GLY A 40 -4.75 12.17 -13.51
N THR A 41 -5.30 11.06 -13.97
CA THR A 41 -6.10 11.01 -15.21
C THR A 41 -7.12 9.88 -15.16
N MET A 42 -7.86 9.72 -16.26
CA MET A 42 -8.78 8.61 -16.46
C MET A 42 -8.31 7.74 -17.64
N ILE A 43 -8.14 6.44 -17.38
CA ILE A 43 -7.83 5.44 -18.41
C ILE A 43 -8.91 4.38 -18.37
N ASP A 44 -9.55 4.09 -19.51
CA ASP A 44 -10.63 3.11 -19.64
C ASP A 44 -11.77 3.28 -18.61
N GLY A 45 -12.14 4.53 -18.34
CA GLY A 45 -13.19 4.88 -17.38
C GLY A 45 -12.78 4.75 -15.90
N ARG A 46 -11.50 4.55 -15.61
CA ARG A 46 -10.96 4.44 -14.25
C ARG A 46 -10.01 5.58 -13.95
N THR A 47 -10.22 6.21 -12.81
CA THR A 47 -9.32 7.23 -12.26
C THR A 47 -8.03 6.56 -11.77
N VAL A 48 -6.90 6.98 -12.32
CA VAL A 48 -5.60 6.36 -12.07
C VAL A 48 -4.50 7.41 -11.98
N PHE A 49 -3.42 7.05 -11.28
CA PHE A 49 -2.14 7.70 -11.50
C PHE A 49 -1.45 7.06 -12.70
N ASN A 50 -1.01 7.86 -13.67
CA ASN A 50 -0.26 7.37 -14.83
C ASN A 50 1.02 6.61 -14.40
N ALA A 51 1.63 7.05 -13.29
CA ALA A 51 2.67 6.32 -12.57
C ALA A 51 2.22 6.03 -11.13
N SER A 52 1.74 4.81 -10.86
CA SER A 52 1.35 4.36 -9.52
C SER A 52 2.53 3.90 -8.66
N THR A 53 3.76 3.92 -9.19
CA THR A 53 4.97 3.58 -8.44
C THR A 53 6.06 4.61 -8.70
N ILE A 54 6.58 5.22 -7.63
CA ILE A 54 7.81 6.02 -7.66
C ILE A 54 8.93 5.16 -7.11
N LEU A 55 9.96 4.90 -7.92
CA LEU A 55 11.16 4.19 -7.46
C LEU A 55 12.20 5.19 -6.97
N ILE A 56 12.56 5.11 -5.68
CA ILE A 56 13.66 5.88 -5.13
C ILE A 56 14.92 5.00 -5.06
N PRO A 57 16.11 5.51 -5.45
CA PRO A 57 17.33 4.71 -5.50
C PRO A 57 17.93 4.44 -4.11
N GLN A 58 17.70 5.34 -3.15
CA GLN A 58 18.27 5.29 -1.82
C GLN A 58 17.45 6.13 -0.84
N VAL A 59 17.70 5.93 0.45
CA VAL A 59 17.32 6.83 1.53
C VAL A 59 18.58 7.13 2.37
N PRO A 60 18.77 8.35 2.88
CA PRO A 60 17.90 9.51 2.75
C PRO A 60 17.93 10.15 1.34
N ILE A 61 16.81 10.77 0.92
CA ILE A 61 16.66 11.44 -0.39
C ILE A 61 15.68 12.63 -0.30
N ASN A 62 15.96 13.69 -1.04
CA ASN A 62 15.00 14.76 -1.32
C ASN A 62 14.19 14.37 -2.56
N LEU A 63 12.88 14.22 -2.38
CA LEU A 63 11.94 13.88 -3.44
C LEU A 63 11.06 15.09 -3.76
N THR A 64 11.11 15.51 -5.02
CA THR A 64 10.23 16.52 -5.60
C THR A 64 9.22 15.84 -6.51
N ILE A 65 7.94 15.95 -6.19
CA ILE A 65 6.85 15.43 -7.01
C ILE A 65 6.12 16.61 -7.64
N THR A 66 6.10 16.68 -8.97
CA THR A 66 5.18 17.55 -9.70
C THR A 66 3.93 16.74 -10.02
N PHE A 67 2.83 17.02 -9.34
CA PHE A 67 1.55 16.38 -9.60
C PHE A 67 0.71 17.25 -10.54
N ILE A 68 0.16 16.65 -11.59
CA ILE A 68 -0.63 17.33 -12.62
C ILE A 68 -1.94 16.58 -12.79
N ASN A 69 -3.05 17.30 -12.80
CA ASN A 69 -4.32 16.72 -13.24
C ASN A 69 -4.44 16.87 -14.77
N THR A 70 -4.41 15.74 -15.49
CA THR A 70 -4.54 15.69 -16.96
C THR A 70 -5.86 15.05 -17.39
N ASP A 71 -6.83 14.92 -16.48
CA ASP A 71 -8.14 14.34 -16.77
C ASP A 71 -8.88 15.17 -17.84
N PRO A 72 -9.47 14.54 -18.87
CA PRO A 72 -10.18 15.28 -19.93
C PRO A 72 -11.51 15.89 -19.47
N ASP A 73 -12.10 15.42 -18.37
CA ASP A 73 -13.37 15.94 -17.86
C ASP A 73 -13.13 17.13 -16.92
N ALA A 74 -13.61 18.31 -17.32
CA ALA A 74 -13.47 19.58 -16.60
C ALA A 74 -13.91 19.54 -15.13
N GLY A 75 -14.81 18.62 -14.75
CA GLY A 75 -15.27 18.45 -13.37
C GLY A 75 -14.44 17.49 -12.52
N MET A 76 -13.51 16.74 -13.13
CA MET A 76 -12.76 15.70 -12.45
C MET A 76 -11.60 16.28 -11.66
N ILE A 77 -11.74 16.23 -10.34
CA ILE A 77 -10.74 16.70 -9.39
C ILE A 77 -9.83 15.54 -9.00
N HIS A 78 -8.52 15.79 -9.03
CA HIS A 78 -7.54 14.86 -8.48
C HIS A 78 -6.67 15.53 -7.42
N THR A 79 -6.12 14.69 -6.54
CA THR A 79 -5.19 15.07 -5.47
C THR A 79 -4.06 14.05 -5.43
N LEU A 80 -2.91 14.47 -4.90
CA LEU A 80 -1.87 13.56 -4.42
C LEU A 80 -1.70 13.78 -2.93
N THR A 81 -2.05 12.75 -2.16
CA THR A 81 -2.15 12.84 -0.71
C THR A 81 -1.37 11.70 -0.06
N ILE A 82 -0.66 12.00 1.02
CA ILE A 82 0.03 11.01 1.87
C ILE A 82 -0.46 11.22 3.30
N ASN A 83 -0.91 10.12 3.92
CA ASN A 83 -1.26 10.07 5.34
C ASN A 83 -0.06 9.69 6.20
N ASP A 84 -0.15 10.00 7.48
CA ASP A 84 0.62 9.27 8.50
C ASP A 84 -0.02 7.91 8.83
N ALA A 85 0.67 7.13 9.67
CA ALA A 85 0.22 5.82 10.12
C ALA A 85 -1.13 5.86 10.87
N ASP A 86 -1.50 7.00 11.44
CA ASP A 86 -2.78 7.22 12.14
C ASP A 86 -3.88 7.76 11.19
N SER A 87 -3.65 7.70 9.87
CA SER A 87 -4.58 8.16 8.82
C SER A 87 -4.84 9.67 8.81
N VAL A 88 -3.94 10.48 9.39
CA VAL A 88 -4.00 11.94 9.30
C VAL A 88 -3.27 12.40 8.04
N ILE A 89 -3.91 13.27 7.25
CA ILE A 89 -3.31 13.85 6.04
C ILE A 89 -2.10 14.71 6.43
N ARG A 90 -0.91 14.38 5.89
CA ARG A 90 0.34 15.11 6.13
C ARG A 90 0.89 15.79 4.88
N VAL A 91 0.72 15.17 3.72
CA VAL A 91 1.05 15.76 2.42
C VAL A 91 -0.23 15.84 1.61
N ASP A 92 -0.48 16.98 0.99
CA ASP A 92 -1.63 17.18 0.12
C ASP A 92 -1.29 18.20 -0.97
N SER A 93 -1.59 17.87 -2.22
CA SER A 93 -1.54 18.81 -3.34
C SER A 93 -2.67 19.84 -3.30
N GLY A 94 -3.73 19.56 -2.54
CA GLY A 94 -5.02 20.22 -2.66
C GLY A 94 -5.78 19.75 -3.90
N ASN A 95 -7.05 20.15 -3.99
CA ASN A 95 -7.93 19.83 -5.10
C ASN A 95 -7.45 20.51 -6.39
N LEU A 96 -6.97 19.73 -7.35
CA LEU A 96 -6.58 20.21 -8.67
C LEU A 96 -7.67 19.90 -9.69
N LEU A 97 -8.12 20.92 -10.41
CA LEU A 97 -8.91 20.78 -11.63
C LEU A 97 -8.03 20.39 -12.81
N PRO A 98 -8.61 19.88 -13.91
CA PRO A 98 -7.86 19.58 -15.13
C PRO A 98 -6.98 20.73 -15.60
N GLY A 99 -5.74 20.41 -15.96
CA GLY A 99 -4.70 21.36 -16.38
C GLY A 99 -3.98 22.05 -15.23
N GLN A 100 -4.40 21.87 -13.97
CA GLN A 100 -3.70 22.40 -12.80
C GLN A 100 -2.60 21.46 -12.30
N SER A 101 -1.62 22.02 -11.60
CA SER A 101 -0.50 21.28 -11.04
C SER A 101 -0.09 21.79 -9.66
N ALA A 102 0.57 20.94 -8.89
CA ALA A 102 1.17 21.25 -7.60
C ALA A 102 2.57 20.62 -7.52
N VAL A 103 3.46 21.25 -6.75
CA VAL A 103 4.81 20.74 -6.48
C VAL A 103 4.93 20.41 -5.00
N LEU A 104 5.30 19.16 -4.70
CA LEU A 104 5.44 18.62 -3.35
C LEU A 104 6.90 18.27 -3.11
N ASN A 105 7.54 19.00 -2.20
CA ASN A 105 8.94 18.79 -1.83
C ASN A 105 9.00 18.14 -0.45
N MET A 106 9.54 16.92 -0.39
CA MET A 106 9.65 16.17 0.86
C MET A 106 11.03 15.52 0.98
N THR A 107 11.46 15.32 2.22
CA THR A 107 12.67 14.54 2.51
C THR A 107 12.25 13.19 3.05
N ILE A 108 12.63 12.12 2.36
CA ILE A 108 12.43 10.76 2.83
C ILE A 108 13.71 10.37 3.57
N HIS A 109 13.66 10.33 4.91
CA HIS A 109 14.80 9.93 5.74
C HIS A 109 14.95 8.41 5.78
N SER A 110 13.82 7.73 5.89
CA SER A 110 13.65 6.28 5.76
C SER A 110 12.26 5.98 5.23
N MET A 111 11.96 4.73 4.89
CA MET A 111 10.60 4.35 4.45
C MET A 111 9.52 4.53 5.54
N THR A 112 9.93 4.74 6.79
CA THR A 112 9.05 4.96 7.96
C THR A 112 9.21 6.36 8.55
N ASN A 113 9.97 7.26 7.91
CA ASN A 113 10.17 8.62 8.39
C ASN A 113 10.33 9.59 7.23
N VAL A 114 9.33 10.46 7.08
CA VAL A 114 9.27 11.49 6.03
C VAL A 114 9.11 12.85 6.68
N THR A 115 9.81 13.85 6.14
CA THR A 115 9.65 15.25 6.53
C THR A 115 9.00 16.03 5.39
N PHE A 116 7.91 16.73 5.70
CA PHE A 116 7.24 17.65 4.79
C PHE A 116 6.88 18.93 5.54
N ASN A 117 7.15 20.10 4.95
CA ASN A 117 6.93 21.41 5.58
C ASN A 117 7.51 21.54 7.01
N GLY A 118 8.66 20.90 7.27
CA GLY A 118 9.34 20.92 8.57
C GLY A 118 8.75 19.99 9.64
N PHE A 119 7.74 19.18 9.31
CA PHE A 119 7.18 18.18 10.21
C PHE A 119 7.57 16.78 9.77
N SER A 120 8.16 16.00 10.69
CA SER A 120 8.49 14.60 10.47
C SER A 120 7.37 13.69 10.95
N PHE A 121 7.01 12.69 10.15
CA PHE A 121 5.95 11.74 10.45
C PHE A 121 6.28 10.35 9.94
N GLU A 122 5.62 9.34 10.52
CA GLU A 122 5.61 7.99 9.99
C GLU A 122 4.48 7.88 8.96
N PRO A 123 4.79 7.66 7.67
CA PRO A 123 3.78 7.61 6.63
C PRO A 123 2.98 6.30 6.64
N GLU A 124 1.75 6.35 6.12
CA GLU A 124 0.95 5.16 5.84
C GLU A 124 1.72 4.21 4.90
N GLN A 125 1.80 2.94 5.28
CA GLN A 125 2.53 1.91 4.52
C GLN A 125 1.57 1.15 3.60
N GLY A 126 1.94 1.05 2.33
CA GLY A 126 1.40 0.08 1.39
C GLY A 126 2.18 -1.24 1.43
N THR A 127 1.91 -2.11 0.47
CA THR A 127 2.54 -3.44 0.37
C THR A 127 4.06 -3.39 0.20
N ARG A 128 4.59 -2.34 -0.46
CA ARG A 128 6.01 -2.23 -0.84
C ARG A 128 6.72 -0.98 -0.31
N GLY A 129 5.99 -0.02 0.26
CA GLY A 129 6.55 1.25 0.69
C GLY A 129 5.49 2.28 1.03
N ILE A 130 5.84 3.56 0.93
CA ILE A 130 4.99 4.66 1.39
C ILE A 130 3.80 4.83 0.45
N LEU A 131 2.58 4.84 0.99
CA LEU A 131 1.35 4.96 0.21
C LEU A 131 1.05 6.42 -0.10
N PHE A 132 0.66 6.69 -1.35
CA PHE A 132 0.01 7.94 -1.74
C PHE A 132 -1.30 7.64 -2.47
N TYR A 133 -2.27 8.55 -2.42
CA TYR A 133 -3.58 8.32 -3.00
C TYR A 133 -4.25 9.62 -3.45
N CYS A 134 -5.35 9.49 -4.20
CA CYS A 134 -6.23 10.60 -4.54
C CYS A 134 -7.47 10.56 -3.63
N ILE A 135 -7.73 11.61 -2.83
CA ILE A 135 -8.82 11.69 -1.85
C ILE A 135 -10.19 11.27 -2.43
N PRO A 136 -10.72 11.90 -3.49
CA PRO A 136 -12.04 11.53 -4.01
C PRO A 136 -12.10 10.13 -4.61
N HIS A 137 -10.95 9.56 -5.02
CA HIS A 137 -10.88 8.32 -5.80
C HIS A 137 -10.17 7.17 -5.08
N ARG A 138 -9.80 7.33 -3.81
CA ARG A 138 -9.21 6.27 -2.98
C ARG A 138 -10.12 5.04 -2.89
N PRO A 139 -11.46 5.17 -2.70
CA PRO A 139 -12.35 4.01 -2.70
C PRO A 139 -12.42 3.29 -4.05
N ALA A 140 -12.13 4.00 -5.15
CA ALA A 140 -12.06 3.43 -6.50
C ALA A 140 -10.68 2.81 -6.82
N GLY A 141 -9.73 2.86 -5.89
CA GLY A 141 -8.41 2.26 -6.02
C GLY A 141 -7.34 3.15 -6.66
N MET A 142 -7.57 4.47 -6.73
CA MET A 142 -6.54 5.42 -7.20
C MET A 142 -5.47 5.63 -6.11
N ILE A 143 -4.55 4.66 -6.04
CA ILE A 143 -3.50 4.52 -5.03
C ILE A 143 -2.18 4.27 -5.75
N GLY A 144 -1.10 4.84 -5.22
CA GLY A 144 0.27 4.56 -5.63
C GLY A 144 1.20 4.38 -4.44
N GLN A 145 2.46 4.03 -4.72
CA GLN A 145 3.47 3.77 -3.71
C GLN A 145 4.82 4.39 -4.09
N ILE A 146 5.54 4.89 -3.09
CA ILE A 146 6.97 5.23 -3.18
C ILE A 146 7.74 4.04 -2.63
N VAL A 147 8.61 3.46 -3.47
CA VAL A 147 9.28 2.19 -3.20
C VAL A 147 10.79 2.37 -3.32
N LEU A 148 11.53 1.86 -2.36
CA LEU A 148 12.98 1.78 -2.44
C LEU A 148 13.37 0.72 -3.49
N ALA A 149 14.14 1.10 -4.50
CA ALA A 149 14.45 0.22 -5.65
C ALA A 149 15.16 -1.09 -5.26
N SER A 150 15.90 -1.09 -4.14
CA SER A 150 16.54 -2.29 -3.59
C SER A 150 15.63 -3.15 -2.72
N ALA A 151 14.38 -2.74 -2.47
CA ALA A 151 13.42 -3.54 -1.74
C ALA A 151 13.08 -4.79 -2.57
N SER A 152 13.21 -5.97 -1.95
CA SER A 152 12.80 -7.22 -2.57
C SER A 152 11.39 -7.08 -3.13
N GLU A 153 11.18 -7.52 -4.37
CA GLU A 153 9.82 -7.53 -4.92
C GLU A 153 8.90 -8.29 -3.96
N PRO A 154 7.69 -7.77 -3.65
CA PRO A 154 6.74 -8.56 -2.92
C PRO A 154 6.54 -9.83 -3.73
N VAL A 155 6.67 -10.98 -3.07
CA VAL A 155 6.22 -12.23 -3.64
C VAL A 155 4.79 -11.97 -4.10
N PRO A 156 4.49 -12.02 -5.41
CA PRO A 156 3.13 -11.76 -5.86
C PRO A 156 2.24 -12.73 -5.10
N GLU A 157 1.28 -12.21 -4.33
CA GLU A 157 0.22 -13.05 -3.79
C GLU A 157 -0.34 -13.80 -4.99
N ALA A 158 -0.13 -15.12 -4.99
CA ALA A 158 -0.54 -15.96 -6.08
C ALA A 158 -2.01 -15.62 -6.34
N PRO A 159 -2.38 -15.23 -7.57
CA PRO A 159 -3.74 -14.79 -7.84
C PRO A 159 -4.68 -15.88 -7.30
N GLU A 160 -5.62 -15.51 -6.43
CA GLU A 160 -6.61 -16.41 -5.81
C GLU A 160 -7.56 -17.08 -6.83
N LYS A 161 -7.21 -17.05 -8.13
CA LYS A 161 -7.82 -17.86 -9.19
C LYS A 161 -7.86 -19.35 -8.82
N GLY A 162 -6.96 -19.84 -7.98
CA GLY A 162 -6.96 -21.22 -7.51
C GLY A 162 -8.07 -21.56 -6.50
N ILE A 163 -8.50 -20.62 -5.65
CA ILE A 163 -9.49 -20.88 -4.59
C ILE A 163 -10.91 -20.90 -5.16
N ASN A 164 -11.20 -19.99 -6.10
CA ASN A 164 -12.51 -19.89 -6.75
C ASN A 164 -12.81 -21.10 -7.64
N ILE A 165 -11.79 -21.66 -8.30
CA ILE A 165 -11.94 -22.90 -9.08
C ILE A 165 -12.20 -24.10 -8.16
N ARG A 166 -11.50 -24.21 -7.03
CA ARG A 166 -11.70 -25.31 -6.07
C ARG A 166 -13.07 -25.25 -5.41
N ALA A 167 -13.51 -24.06 -4.98
CA ALA A 167 -14.84 -23.84 -4.41
C ALA A 167 -15.96 -24.17 -5.41
N TYR A 168 -15.80 -23.78 -6.68
CA TYR A 168 -16.74 -24.12 -7.75
C TYR A 168 -16.89 -25.64 -7.94
N TRP A 169 -15.78 -26.39 -7.99
CA TRP A 169 -15.83 -27.85 -8.15
C TRP A 169 -16.42 -28.57 -6.94
N ILE A 170 -16.08 -28.15 -5.72
CA ILE A 170 -16.66 -28.71 -4.49
C ILE A 170 -18.18 -28.46 -4.44
N GLY A 171 -18.62 -27.24 -4.77
CA GLY A 171 -20.03 -26.90 -4.85
C GLY A 171 -20.79 -27.74 -5.88
N MET A 172 -20.22 -27.93 -7.07
CA MET A 172 -20.87 -28.72 -8.13
C MET A 172 -21.01 -30.20 -7.74
N ILE A 173 -19.98 -30.80 -7.12
CA ILE A 173 -20.05 -32.18 -6.61
C ILE A 173 -21.14 -32.32 -5.55
N GLY A 174 -21.24 -31.35 -4.63
CA GLY A 174 -22.29 -31.34 -3.60
C GLY A 174 -23.70 -31.30 -4.18
N ILE A 175 -23.95 -30.46 -5.20
CA ILE A 175 -25.25 -30.37 -5.87
C ILE A 175 -25.60 -31.70 -6.57
N VAL A 176 -24.65 -32.29 -7.31
CA VAL A 176 -24.88 -33.57 -8.00
C VAL A 176 -25.18 -34.69 -7.01
N ALA A 177 -24.44 -34.77 -5.89
CA ALA A 177 -24.68 -35.76 -4.85
C ALA A 177 -26.06 -35.58 -4.21
N MET A 178 -26.49 -34.34 -3.95
CA MET A 178 -27.81 -34.05 -3.37
C MET A 178 -28.94 -34.43 -4.33
N LEU A 179 -28.81 -34.12 -5.63
CA LEU A 179 -29.79 -34.52 -6.65
C LEU A 179 -29.86 -36.05 -6.81
N ALA A 180 -28.72 -36.73 -6.78
CA ALA A 180 -28.68 -38.19 -6.82
C ALA A 180 -29.37 -38.80 -5.59
N TRP A 181 -29.14 -38.25 -4.39
CA TRP A 181 -29.80 -38.69 -3.16
C TRP A 181 -31.32 -38.50 -3.22
N ILE A 182 -31.79 -37.35 -3.71
CA ILE A 182 -33.22 -37.09 -3.92
C ILE A 182 -33.80 -38.11 -4.91
N GLY A 183 -33.12 -38.37 -6.03
CA GLY A 183 -33.56 -39.36 -7.02
C GLY A 183 -33.66 -40.77 -6.46
N ILE A 184 -32.63 -41.22 -5.72
CA ILE A 184 -32.60 -42.55 -5.08
C ILE A 184 -33.70 -42.65 -4.03
N SER A 185 -33.83 -41.66 -3.14
CA SER A 185 -34.85 -41.66 -2.09
C SER A 185 -36.27 -41.67 -2.66
N TYR A 186 -36.53 -40.89 -3.71
CA TYR A 186 -37.79 -40.92 -4.43
C TYR A 186 -38.10 -42.30 -5.00
N PHE A 187 -37.13 -42.95 -5.67
CA PHE A 187 -37.34 -44.26 -6.26
C PHE A 187 -37.54 -45.36 -5.22
N VAL A 188 -36.75 -45.35 -4.14
CA VAL A 188 -36.89 -46.31 -3.03
C VAL A 188 -38.26 -46.15 -2.40
N ILE A 189 -38.65 -44.94 -1.98
CA ILE A 189 -39.96 -44.68 -1.38
C ILE A 189 -41.07 -45.10 -2.34
N ARG A 190 -41.00 -44.71 -3.62
CA ARG A 190 -42.03 -45.07 -4.60
C ARG A 190 -42.13 -46.57 -4.82
N SER A 191 -41.02 -47.30 -4.84
CA SER A 191 -41.01 -48.77 -4.95
C SER A 191 -41.47 -49.48 -3.69
N SER A 192 -41.24 -48.88 -2.51
CA SER A 192 -41.56 -49.46 -1.21
C SER A 192 -42.94 -49.04 -0.70
N THR A 193 -43.64 -48.14 -1.38
CA THR A 193 -45.00 -47.75 -1.01
C THR A 193 -45.98 -48.80 -1.56
N PRO A 194 -46.66 -49.60 -0.72
CA PRO A 194 -47.69 -50.52 -1.17
C PRO A 194 -48.94 -49.70 -1.52
N ARG A 195 -48.96 -49.10 -2.72
CA ARG A 195 -50.21 -48.56 -3.27
C ARG A 195 -50.95 -49.74 -3.89
N PHE A 196 -52.22 -49.93 -3.51
CA PHE A 196 -53.07 -50.92 -4.16
C PHE A 196 -52.99 -50.73 -5.67
N ARG A 197 -52.51 -51.75 -6.37
CA ARG A 197 -52.34 -51.71 -7.82
C ARG A 197 -53.69 -51.64 -8.55
N ASP A 198 -54.77 -52.05 -7.87
CA ASP A 198 -56.10 -52.11 -8.45
C ASP A 198 -57.20 -51.88 -7.38
N HIS A 199 -58.28 -51.20 -7.76
CA HIS A 199 -59.37 -50.82 -6.85
C HIS A 199 -60.08 -52.04 -6.25
N LYS A 200 -60.10 -53.17 -7.00
CA LYS A 200 -60.63 -54.46 -6.53
C LYS A 200 -59.92 -54.99 -5.27
N GLU A 201 -58.63 -54.72 -5.12
CA GLU A 201 -57.85 -55.26 -4.00
C GLU A 201 -58.07 -54.47 -2.71
N HIS A 202 -58.36 -53.16 -2.83
CA HIS A 202 -58.80 -52.29 -1.72
C HIS A 202 -60.17 -52.74 -1.19
N VAL A 203 -61.14 -52.96 -2.09
CA VAL A 203 -62.50 -53.39 -1.72
C VAL A 203 -62.52 -54.79 -1.08
N ARG A 204 -61.70 -55.73 -1.58
CA ARG A 204 -61.68 -57.11 -1.05
C ARG A 204 -61.15 -57.20 0.39
N ARG A 205 -60.27 -56.28 0.82
CA ARG A 205 -59.71 -56.28 2.17
C ARG A 205 -60.53 -55.47 3.18
N GLY A 206 -61.65 -54.88 2.76
CA GLY A 206 -62.63 -54.28 3.68
C GLY A 206 -62.11 -53.10 4.50
N LEU A 207 -61.12 -52.36 3.96
CA LEU A 207 -60.70 -51.09 4.52
C LEU A 207 -61.54 -49.97 3.86
N PRO A 208 -61.94 -48.91 4.60
CA PRO A 208 -62.76 -47.82 4.05
C PRO A 208 -62.12 -47.13 2.84
#